data_AF-A0A2E4WHM0-F1
#
_entry.id   AF-A0A2E4WHM0-F1
#
_cell.length_a   1.000
_cell.length_b   1.000
_cell.length_c   1.000
_cell.angle_alpha   90.00
_cell.angle_beta   90.00
_cell.angle_gamma   90.00
#
_symmetry.space_group_name_H-M   'P 1'
#
loop_
_entity.id
_entity.type
_entity.pdbx_description
1 polymer ?
#
loop_
_entity_poly.entity_id
_entity_poly.type
_entity_poly.pdbx_seq_one_letter_code
_entity_poly.pdbx_strand_id
1 'polypeptide(L)'
;MSKKYFMFFLVLFTIFLSCKEEASSNAAEEEVVELLCLGDPTYVSFQSQIDEASDGDTIKVSPGTYKGVVDFKGKNVVVTSMYTAGGDSSLISQTIIDGNGSGPVVTFSNDEGSGAVLSGFTITGGSAEKGGGIYVKNASPTLTNLVIEFNKTVNCEVGDYFGNGQGGGIYLESSESFLQHILVDSNTSAIEGGGIFAKNSTLQLKQVIVRGNTGVNYGGGIYFASTKGDFYQTAITYNTSERGGGAFLSAFTSLDYENVVVGENDASIEGGGLYMQSSDIKAVNITVVRNDAGEFGGGGYLNGGNIDLLNSIVYANSDQIYFDSPGGSSVTAKYTDFEGGQGGVLNKNAEDVIWKEGNGDFDPVVQEDFCVENPGRNKNTEFKSLALDAGDPSSKYNDPEWRLCVEGKALTDTILDMYLIPDSNYVRNDMGAFGGPGGAWYPLGSGVYGIGVDE
;
A
#
# COMPACT_ATOMS: atom_id res chain seq x y z
N MET A 1 -18.41 -39.09 41.13
CA MET A 1 -18.21 -37.67 40.75
C MET A 1 -18.31 -37.57 39.24
N SER A 2 -19.44 -37.09 38.72
CA SER A 2 -19.61 -36.87 37.28
C SER A 2 -19.16 -35.45 36.96
N LYS A 3 -18.13 -35.28 36.12
CA LYS A 3 -17.83 -33.98 35.49
C LYS A 3 -18.44 -34.01 34.10
N LYS A 4 -19.53 -33.27 33.92
CA LYS A 4 -20.10 -32.93 32.62
C LYS A 4 -19.15 -31.92 31.98
N TYR A 5 -18.56 -32.27 30.85
CA TYR A 5 -17.92 -31.30 29.95
C TYR A 5 -19.03 -30.66 29.13
N PHE A 6 -19.25 -29.36 29.35
CA PHE A 6 -20.12 -28.53 28.54
C PHE A 6 -19.32 -28.17 27.28
N MET A 7 -19.62 -28.86 26.18
CA MET A 7 -19.04 -28.58 24.87
C MET A 7 -19.76 -27.34 24.33
N PHE A 8 -19.12 -26.18 24.45
CA PHE A 8 -19.56 -24.97 23.75
C PHE A 8 -19.38 -25.24 22.25
N PHE A 9 -20.49 -25.44 21.54
CA PHE A 9 -20.49 -25.33 20.09
C PHE A 9 -20.31 -23.84 19.77
N LEU A 10 -19.13 -23.46 19.32
CA LEU A 10 -18.94 -22.20 18.60
C LEU A 10 -19.69 -22.37 17.27
N VAL A 11 -20.90 -21.83 17.18
CA VAL A 11 -21.66 -21.85 15.93
C VAL A 11 -21.07 -20.76 15.04
N LEU A 12 -20.22 -21.16 14.10
CA LEU A 12 -19.73 -20.26 13.06
C LEU A 12 -20.90 -20.05 12.07
N PHE A 13 -21.62 -18.94 12.17
CA PHE A 13 -22.64 -18.60 11.19
C PHE A 13 -21.95 -18.00 9.96
N THR A 14 -22.00 -18.73 8.84
CA THR A 14 -21.57 -18.22 7.53
C THR A 14 -22.78 -17.66 6.80
N ILE A 15 -22.75 -16.36 6.48
CA ILE A 15 -23.82 -15.65 5.79
C ILE A 15 -23.43 -15.45 4.32
N PHE A 16 -24.33 -15.71 3.35
CA PHE A 16 -24.08 -15.54 1.91
C PHE A 16 -24.87 -14.38 1.31
N LEU A 17 -24.25 -13.60 0.41
CA LEU A 17 -24.90 -12.52 -0.37
C LEU A 17 -24.87 -12.83 -1.87
N SER A 18 -26.01 -12.75 -2.57
CA SER A 18 -26.13 -12.87 -4.03
C SER A 18 -27.10 -11.82 -4.57
N CYS A 19 -26.80 -11.19 -5.71
CA CYS A 19 -27.72 -10.27 -6.38
C CYS A 19 -28.63 -11.07 -7.34
N LYS A 20 -29.96 -10.89 -7.25
CA LYS A 20 -30.91 -11.47 -8.21
C LYS A 20 -31.95 -10.42 -8.60
N GLU A 21 -32.01 -10.07 -9.89
CA GLU A 21 -33.17 -9.41 -10.47
C GLU A 21 -34.31 -10.43 -10.55
N GLU A 22 -35.42 -10.18 -9.87
CA GLU A 22 -36.62 -11.01 -9.98
C GLU A 22 -37.51 -10.54 -11.14
N ALA A 23 -37.65 -11.39 -12.16
CA ALA A 23 -38.76 -11.34 -13.08
C ALA A 23 -39.88 -12.27 -12.57
N SER A 24 -41.09 -11.71 -12.42
CA SER A 24 -42.27 -12.44 -11.95
C SER A 24 -42.85 -13.38 -13.02
N SER A 25 -43.33 -14.58 -12.64
CA SER A 25 -44.64 -15.09 -13.08
C SER A 25 -45.11 -16.31 -12.26
N ASN A 26 -46.43 -16.36 -12.03
CA ASN A 26 -47.17 -17.35 -11.24
C ASN A 26 -47.29 -18.74 -11.89
N ALA A 27 -47.38 -19.80 -11.07
CA ALA A 27 -48.41 -20.86 -11.16
C ALA A 27 -48.40 -21.77 -9.90
N ALA A 28 -49.60 -22.17 -9.44
CA ALA A 28 -49.89 -23.20 -8.43
C ALA A 28 -49.54 -24.61 -8.96
N GLU A 29 -49.37 -25.71 -8.22
CA GLU A 29 -50.08 -26.27 -7.05
C GLU A 29 -49.33 -27.56 -6.59
N GLU A 30 -49.26 -27.86 -5.28
CA GLU A 30 -49.32 -29.18 -4.60
C GLU A 30 -48.52 -29.21 -3.27
N GLU A 31 -49.21 -29.67 -2.23
CA GLU A 31 -48.81 -29.69 -0.83
C GLU A 31 -47.91 -30.91 -0.53
N VAL A 32 -46.60 -30.67 -0.45
CA VAL A 32 -45.66 -31.55 0.26
C VAL A 32 -45.26 -30.78 1.52
N VAL A 33 -45.46 -31.38 2.69
CA VAL A 33 -44.93 -30.84 3.97
C VAL A 33 -43.41 -31.00 3.95
N GLU A 34 -42.77 -30.14 3.17
CA GLU A 34 -41.33 -29.97 3.12
C GLU A 34 -40.94 -29.26 4.42
N LEU A 35 -40.10 -29.94 5.19
CA LEU A 35 -39.43 -29.40 6.36
C LEU A 35 -38.86 -28.04 5.96
N LEU A 36 -39.51 -26.96 6.39
CA LEU A 36 -39.13 -25.58 6.08
C LEU A 36 -37.62 -25.44 6.20
N CYS A 37 -36.93 -25.46 5.06
CA CYS A 37 -35.71 -24.71 4.90
C CYS A 37 -36.13 -23.30 5.30
N LEU A 38 -35.76 -22.88 6.52
CA LEU A 38 -35.77 -21.47 6.86
C LEU A 38 -35.02 -20.83 5.70
N GLY A 39 -35.76 -20.16 4.81
CA GLY A 39 -35.17 -19.52 3.65
C GLY A 39 -34.02 -18.69 4.15
N ASP A 40 -32.86 -18.83 3.51
CA ASP A 40 -31.70 -18.01 3.84
C ASP A 40 -32.20 -16.57 4.02
N PRO A 41 -31.90 -15.92 5.16
CA PRO A 41 -32.44 -14.60 5.43
C PRO A 41 -32.17 -13.69 4.23
N THR A 42 -33.24 -13.19 3.61
CA THR A 42 -33.13 -12.29 2.46
C THR A 42 -32.75 -10.92 3.01
N TYR A 43 -31.46 -10.60 2.99
CA TYR A 43 -30.95 -9.30 3.40
C TYR A 43 -31.23 -8.26 2.33
N VAL A 44 -31.83 -7.14 2.75
CA VAL A 44 -32.25 -6.03 1.87
C VAL A 44 -31.09 -5.14 1.44
N SER A 45 -29.98 -5.16 2.18
CA SER A 45 -28.77 -4.41 1.87
C SER A 45 -27.52 -5.07 2.48
N PHE A 46 -26.34 -4.69 1.99
CA PHE A 46 -25.08 -5.14 2.58
C PHE A 46 -24.97 -4.73 4.07
N GLN A 47 -25.37 -3.50 4.39
CA GLN A 47 -25.39 -3.02 5.78
C GLN A 47 -26.27 -3.89 6.70
N SER A 48 -27.42 -4.38 6.22
CA SER A 48 -28.32 -5.19 7.05
C SER A 48 -27.69 -6.50 7.51
N GLN A 49 -26.73 -7.05 6.76
CA GLN A 49 -26.00 -8.26 7.19
C GLN A 49 -25.06 -7.98 8.36
N ILE A 50 -24.33 -6.86 8.29
CA ILE A 50 -23.48 -6.41 9.40
C ILE A 50 -24.35 -6.09 10.61
N ASP A 51 -25.51 -5.46 10.42
CA ASP A 51 -26.43 -5.11 11.51
C ASP A 51 -26.96 -6.34 12.25
N GLU A 52 -27.17 -7.47 11.57
CA GLU A 52 -27.61 -8.74 12.17
C GLU A 52 -26.46 -9.62 12.69
N ALA A 53 -25.26 -9.48 12.13
CA ALA A 53 -24.09 -10.27 12.53
C ALA A 53 -23.62 -9.95 13.96
N SER A 54 -23.00 -10.93 14.62
CA SER A 54 -22.33 -10.80 15.90
C SER A 54 -20.82 -10.87 15.74
N ASP A 55 -20.07 -10.35 16.72
CA ASP A 55 -18.61 -10.46 16.73
C ASP A 55 -18.15 -11.91 16.50
N GLY A 56 -17.20 -12.08 15.57
CA GLY A 56 -16.69 -13.37 15.12
C GLY A 56 -17.44 -14.01 13.95
N ASP A 57 -18.59 -13.48 13.54
CA ASP A 57 -19.30 -13.97 12.35
C ASP A 57 -18.55 -13.65 11.06
N THR A 58 -18.80 -14.45 10.03
CA THR A 58 -18.23 -14.26 8.69
C THR A 58 -19.32 -14.04 7.66
N ILE A 59 -19.26 -12.90 6.98
CA ILE A 59 -20.13 -12.51 5.88
C ILE A 59 -19.37 -12.74 4.57
N LYS A 60 -19.87 -13.64 3.72
CA LYS A 60 -19.31 -13.95 2.40
C LYS A 60 -20.13 -13.33 1.29
N VAL A 61 -19.45 -12.56 0.44
CA VAL A 61 -20.08 -11.74 -0.58
C VAL A 61 -19.76 -12.26 -1.97
N SER A 62 -20.80 -12.62 -2.73
CA SER A 62 -20.64 -13.03 -4.14
C SER A 62 -20.21 -11.85 -5.03
N PRO A 63 -19.64 -12.12 -6.21
CA PRO A 63 -19.45 -11.10 -7.24
C PRO A 63 -20.70 -10.26 -7.51
N GLY A 64 -20.51 -8.95 -7.65
CA GLY A 64 -21.57 -7.97 -7.85
C GLY A 64 -21.14 -6.56 -7.44
N THR A 65 -21.92 -5.57 -7.87
CA THR A 65 -21.76 -4.16 -7.47
C THR A 65 -22.78 -3.81 -6.39
N TYR A 66 -22.29 -3.50 -5.21
CA TYR A 66 -23.06 -3.13 -4.03
C TYR A 66 -23.02 -1.62 -3.85
N LYS A 67 -24.12 -0.95 -4.20
CA LYS A 67 -24.22 0.51 -4.11
C LYS A 67 -24.51 0.96 -2.69
N GLY A 68 -23.84 2.04 -2.28
CA GLY A 68 -24.01 2.68 -0.99
C GLY A 68 -22.77 2.60 -0.12
N VAL A 69 -22.94 2.88 1.16
CA VAL A 69 -21.87 2.92 2.16
C VAL A 69 -22.07 1.81 3.20
N VAL A 70 -20.98 1.41 3.85
CA VAL A 70 -20.92 0.33 4.82
C VAL A 70 -20.26 0.81 6.10
N ASP A 71 -20.85 0.51 7.25
CA ASP A 71 -20.35 0.84 8.58
C ASP A 71 -20.31 -0.43 9.45
N PHE A 72 -19.15 -0.72 10.03
CA PHE A 72 -18.96 -1.87 10.90
C PHE A 72 -19.58 -1.68 12.28
N LYS A 73 -19.91 -0.44 12.68
CA LYS A 73 -20.65 -0.11 13.91
C LYS A 73 -20.08 -0.74 15.20
N GLY A 74 -18.76 -0.87 15.27
CA GLY A 74 -18.05 -1.41 16.44
C GLY A 74 -17.99 -2.92 16.49
N LYS A 75 -18.43 -3.62 15.42
CA LYS A 75 -18.47 -5.07 15.37
C LYS A 75 -17.18 -5.65 14.81
N ASN A 76 -16.68 -6.69 15.48
CA ASN A 76 -15.53 -7.48 15.03
C ASN A 76 -15.99 -8.64 14.13
N VAL A 77 -16.55 -8.30 12.97
CA VAL A 77 -17.02 -9.26 11.96
C VAL A 77 -16.01 -9.39 10.82
N VAL A 78 -15.98 -10.56 10.19
CA VAL A 78 -15.19 -10.80 8.98
C VAL A 78 -16.08 -10.62 7.75
N VAL A 79 -15.82 -9.57 6.98
CA VAL A 79 -16.51 -9.30 5.72
C VAL A 79 -15.56 -9.62 4.58
N THR A 80 -15.89 -10.63 3.78
CA THR A 80 -15.01 -11.10 2.70
C THR A 80 -15.76 -11.40 1.41
N SER A 81 -15.14 -11.13 0.26
CA SER A 81 -15.65 -11.65 -1.00
C SER A 81 -15.36 -13.15 -1.15
N MET A 82 -15.82 -13.74 -2.25
CA MET A 82 -15.52 -15.13 -2.58
C MET A 82 -14.03 -15.38 -2.91
N TYR A 83 -13.19 -14.34 -3.02
CA TYR A 83 -11.73 -14.49 -3.18
C TYR A 83 -11.12 -15.44 -2.14
N THR A 84 -11.50 -15.30 -0.87
CA THR A 84 -10.92 -16.10 0.22
C THR A 84 -11.32 -17.58 0.19
N ALA A 85 -12.32 -17.96 -0.61
CA ALA A 85 -12.73 -19.34 -0.78
C ALA A 85 -11.93 -20.09 -1.87
N GLY A 86 -11.27 -19.38 -2.79
CA GLY A 86 -10.63 -19.99 -3.97
C GLY A 86 -9.30 -19.39 -4.44
N GLY A 87 -8.89 -18.23 -3.92
CA GLY A 87 -7.64 -17.54 -4.28
C GLY A 87 -7.64 -16.91 -5.68
N ASP A 88 -8.78 -16.85 -6.36
CA ASP A 88 -8.92 -16.26 -7.69
C ASP A 88 -9.01 -14.73 -7.58
N SER A 89 -7.92 -14.03 -7.89
CA SER A 89 -7.80 -12.57 -7.80
C SER A 89 -8.82 -11.83 -8.66
N SER A 90 -9.36 -12.44 -9.73
CA SER A 90 -10.39 -11.83 -10.57
C SER A 90 -11.70 -11.57 -9.82
N LEU A 91 -11.94 -12.26 -8.70
CA LEU A 91 -13.13 -12.04 -7.87
C LEU A 91 -13.09 -10.70 -7.14
N ILE A 92 -11.91 -10.11 -6.95
CA ILE A 92 -11.79 -8.83 -6.23
C ILE A 92 -12.32 -7.69 -7.09
N SER A 93 -11.92 -7.62 -8.35
CA SER A 93 -12.44 -6.64 -9.31
C SER A 93 -13.92 -6.86 -9.65
N GLN A 94 -14.45 -8.06 -9.42
CA GLN A 94 -15.86 -8.38 -9.64
C GLN A 94 -16.75 -8.15 -8.40
N THR A 95 -16.19 -7.96 -7.20
CA THR A 95 -16.94 -7.68 -5.97
C THR A 95 -16.69 -6.25 -5.51
N ILE A 96 -17.60 -5.35 -5.87
CA ILE A 96 -17.40 -3.90 -5.78
C ILE A 96 -18.33 -3.29 -4.73
N ILE A 97 -17.80 -2.48 -3.82
CA ILE A 97 -18.58 -1.55 -2.99
C ILE A 97 -18.44 -0.16 -3.62
N ASP A 98 -19.54 0.36 -4.15
CA ASP A 98 -19.59 1.63 -4.89
C ASP A 98 -20.38 2.67 -4.09
N GLY A 99 -19.66 3.68 -3.58
CA GLY A 99 -20.24 4.81 -2.85
C GLY A 99 -21.18 5.66 -3.70
N ASN A 100 -21.12 5.58 -5.03
CA ASN A 100 -21.97 6.30 -5.98
C ASN A 100 -22.04 7.81 -5.70
N GLY A 101 -20.88 8.41 -5.41
CA GLY A 101 -20.73 9.82 -5.06
C GLY A 101 -21.04 10.15 -3.60
N SER A 102 -21.20 9.13 -2.73
CA SER A 102 -21.34 9.27 -1.29
C SER A 102 -20.20 8.52 -0.60
N GLY A 103 -19.66 9.08 0.47
CA GLY A 103 -18.65 8.39 1.28
C GLY A 103 -18.57 8.95 2.70
N PRO A 104 -17.73 8.37 3.56
CA PRO A 104 -16.83 7.24 3.29
C PRO A 104 -17.54 5.99 2.80
N VAL A 105 -16.96 5.24 1.85
CA VAL A 105 -17.57 4.00 1.35
C VAL A 105 -17.60 2.94 2.44
N VAL A 106 -16.52 2.81 3.21
CA VAL A 106 -16.43 1.91 4.36
C VAL A 106 -15.96 2.66 5.61
N THR A 107 -16.63 2.43 6.74
CA THR A 107 -16.38 3.11 8.01
C THR A 107 -16.08 2.13 9.15
N PHE A 108 -15.03 2.45 9.91
CA PHE A 108 -14.67 1.87 11.21
C PHE A 108 -14.45 3.03 12.20
N SER A 109 -15.35 3.21 13.16
CA SER A 109 -15.29 4.40 14.03
C SER A 109 -15.82 4.22 15.46
N ASN A 110 -16.04 2.98 15.88
CA ASN A 110 -16.67 2.62 17.15
C ASN A 110 -15.87 1.52 17.88
N ASP A 111 -14.56 1.72 18.00
CA ASP A 111 -13.63 0.82 18.70
C ASP A 111 -13.50 -0.58 18.07
N GLU A 112 -13.72 -0.71 16.75
CA GLU A 112 -13.46 -1.96 16.03
C GLU A 112 -12.00 -2.38 16.20
N GLY A 113 -11.76 -3.64 16.57
CA GLY A 113 -10.42 -4.21 16.70
C GLY A 113 -9.98 -4.97 15.44
N SER A 114 -8.87 -5.70 15.54
CA SER A 114 -8.30 -6.47 14.42
C SER A 114 -9.20 -7.61 13.92
N GLY A 115 -10.22 -7.99 14.70
CA GLY A 115 -11.27 -8.93 14.29
C GLY A 115 -12.30 -8.34 13.32
N ALA A 116 -12.35 -7.01 13.17
CA ALA A 116 -13.09 -6.37 12.09
C ALA A 116 -12.24 -6.44 10.81
N VAL A 117 -12.58 -7.38 9.93
CA VAL A 117 -11.81 -7.68 8.72
C VAL A 117 -12.61 -7.29 7.49
N LEU A 118 -11.98 -6.54 6.57
CA LEU A 118 -12.48 -6.33 5.22
C LEU A 118 -11.51 -6.96 4.23
N SER A 119 -12.00 -7.88 3.38
CA SER A 119 -11.12 -8.59 2.45
C SER A 119 -11.71 -8.96 1.09
N GLY A 120 -10.98 -8.67 0.02
CA GLY A 120 -11.30 -9.15 -1.33
C GLY A 120 -12.27 -8.25 -2.11
N PHE A 121 -12.28 -6.94 -1.88
CA PHE A 121 -13.21 -6.00 -2.51
C PHE A 121 -12.50 -4.91 -3.32
N THR A 122 -13.17 -4.44 -4.37
CA THR A 122 -12.92 -3.10 -4.93
C THR A 122 -13.80 -2.07 -4.21
N ILE A 123 -13.20 -0.99 -3.73
CA ILE A 123 -13.84 0.13 -3.03
C ILE A 123 -13.72 1.38 -3.90
N THR A 124 -14.84 1.91 -4.38
CA THR A 124 -14.85 3.00 -5.35
C THR A 124 -16.02 3.97 -5.21
N GLY A 125 -15.98 5.08 -5.95
CA GLY A 125 -17.08 6.05 -6.04
C GLY A 125 -17.31 6.85 -4.77
N GLY A 126 -16.42 6.75 -3.78
CA GLY A 126 -16.51 7.46 -2.51
C GLY A 126 -16.28 8.96 -2.65
N SER A 127 -17.08 9.75 -1.92
CA SER A 127 -16.94 11.20 -1.84
C SER A 127 -17.28 11.70 -0.44
N ALA A 128 -16.26 12.02 0.35
CA ALA A 128 -16.39 12.38 1.76
C ALA A 128 -15.52 13.59 2.12
N GLU A 129 -15.68 14.20 3.29
CA GLU A 129 -14.69 15.17 3.78
C GLU A 129 -13.36 14.47 4.16
N LYS A 130 -13.46 13.25 4.70
CA LYS A 130 -12.31 12.45 5.13
C LYS A 130 -12.53 10.99 4.75
N GLY A 131 -11.50 10.33 4.23
CA GLY A 131 -11.57 8.90 3.91
C GLY A 131 -12.59 8.61 2.82
N GLY A 132 -12.37 9.16 1.61
CA GLY A 132 -13.32 9.02 0.50
C GLY A 132 -13.73 7.56 0.30
N GLY A 133 -12.76 6.65 0.22
CA GLY A 133 -12.96 5.20 0.20
C GLY A 133 -13.19 4.62 1.59
N ILE A 134 -12.15 4.60 2.42
CA ILE A 134 -12.18 3.99 3.76
C ILE A 134 -11.87 5.04 4.82
N TYR A 135 -12.68 5.07 5.87
CA TYR A 135 -12.47 5.91 7.05
C TYR A 135 -12.33 5.07 8.31
N VAL A 136 -11.21 5.27 9.01
CA VAL A 136 -10.87 4.60 10.27
C VAL A 136 -10.55 5.64 11.33
N LYS A 137 -11.26 5.60 12.46
CA LYS A 137 -10.99 6.48 13.60
C LYS A 137 -11.18 5.77 14.92
N ASN A 138 -10.17 5.83 15.80
CA ASN A 138 -10.19 5.12 17.09
C ASN A 138 -10.56 3.63 16.93
N ALA A 139 -10.06 3.02 15.85
CA ALA A 139 -10.34 1.65 15.47
C ALA A 139 -9.08 1.06 14.84
N SER A 140 -8.95 -0.27 14.85
CA SER A 140 -7.76 -1.00 14.40
C SER A 140 -8.15 -2.20 13.52
N PRO A 141 -8.87 -1.98 12.40
CA PRO A 141 -9.32 -3.06 11.53
C PRO A 141 -8.16 -3.73 10.77
N THR A 142 -8.44 -4.93 10.27
CA THR A 142 -7.56 -5.65 9.34
C THR A 142 -8.07 -5.47 7.91
N LEU A 143 -7.27 -4.81 7.07
CA LEU A 143 -7.60 -4.53 5.67
C LEU A 143 -6.71 -5.37 4.76
N THR A 144 -7.30 -6.24 3.95
CA THR A 144 -6.50 -7.17 3.12
C THR A 144 -7.08 -7.42 1.73
N ASN A 145 -6.24 -7.61 0.72
CA ASN A 145 -6.69 -7.97 -0.64
C ASN A 145 -7.74 -6.97 -1.17
N LEU A 146 -7.40 -5.67 -1.14
CA LEU A 146 -8.32 -4.60 -1.53
C LEU A 146 -7.79 -3.82 -2.74
N VAL A 147 -8.71 -3.39 -3.59
CA VAL A 147 -8.47 -2.34 -4.58
C VAL A 147 -9.26 -1.12 -4.14
N ILE A 148 -8.60 0.01 -3.88
CA ILE A 148 -9.22 1.24 -3.39
C ILE A 148 -8.95 2.31 -4.43
N GLU A 149 -9.96 2.62 -5.24
CA GLU A 149 -9.76 3.42 -6.45
C GLU A 149 -10.85 4.43 -6.73
N PHE A 150 -10.47 5.54 -7.38
CA PHE A 150 -11.38 6.60 -7.81
C PHE A 150 -12.25 7.17 -6.70
N ASN A 151 -11.75 7.18 -5.47
CA ASN A 151 -12.38 7.85 -4.34
C ASN A 151 -11.82 9.26 -4.19
N LYS A 152 -12.65 10.17 -3.67
CA LYS A 152 -12.23 11.55 -3.48
C LYS A 152 -12.63 12.14 -2.15
N THR A 153 -11.88 13.13 -1.70
CA THR A 153 -12.37 14.06 -0.68
C THR A 153 -12.96 15.33 -1.28
N VAL A 154 -13.90 15.93 -0.56
CA VAL A 154 -14.52 17.21 -0.90
C VAL A 154 -14.40 18.17 0.28
N ASN A 155 -14.23 19.46 -0.02
CA ASN A 155 -14.33 20.50 1.00
C ASN A 155 -15.81 20.87 1.17
N CYS A 156 -16.37 20.59 2.36
CA CYS A 156 -17.80 20.78 2.60
C CYS A 156 -18.21 22.21 2.95
N GLU A 157 -17.29 23.16 3.13
CA GLU A 157 -17.65 24.53 3.46
C GLU A 157 -17.05 25.55 2.47
N VAL A 158 -17.94 26.21 1.72
CA VAL A 158 -17.62 27.38 0.92
C VAL A 158 -17.47 28.56 1.88
N GLY A 159 -16.24 28.87 2.28
CA GLY A 159 -15.95 30.09 3.06
C GLY A 159 -14.87 29.95 4.12
N ASP A 160 -14.54 28.72 4.53
CA ASP A 160 -13.44 28.48 5.46
C ASP A 160 -12.12 28.28 4.69
N TYR A 161 -11.13 29.10 5.06
CA TYR A 161 -9.74 29.00 4.56
C TYR A 161 -9.00 27.74 5.03
N PHE A 162 -9.67 26.89 5.82
CA PHE A 162 -9.16 25.62 6.33
C PHE A 162 -10.08 24.51 5.83
N GLY A 163 -9.83 24.01 4.62
CA GLY A 163 -10.51 22.77 4.22
C GLY A 163 -9.99 21.60 5.07
N ASN A 164 -10.75 20.51 5.09
CA ASN A 164 -10.40 19.30 5.87
C ASN A 164 -10.33 18.04 5.00
N GLY A 165 -10.23 18.20 3.68
CA GLY A 165 -10.12 17.11 2.71
C GLY A 165 -8.88 16.26 2.96
N GLN A 166 -9.05 15.08 3.58
CA GLN A 166 -7.94 14.21 4.00
C GLN A 166 -8.19 12.74 3.67
N GLY A 167 -7.23 12.06 3.05
CA GLY A 167 -7.33 10.62 2.75
C GLY A 167 -8.34 10.33 1.64
N GLY A 168 -7.98 10.59 0.38
CA GLY A 168 -8.86 10.30 -0.76
C GLY A 168 -9.25 8.83 -0.82
N GLY A 169 -8.26 7.94 -0.73
CA GLY A 169 -8.46 6.50 -0.62
C GLY A 169 -8.78 6.07 0.81
N ILE A 170 -7.83 6.28 1.73
CA ILE A 170 -7.90 5.81 3.13
C ILE A 170 -7.58 6.96 4.09
N TYR A 171 -8.40 7.12 5.12
CA TYR A 171 -8.13 7.98 6.27
C TYR A 171 -8.00 7.14 7.55
N LEU A 172 -6.93 7.36 8.30
CA LEU A 172 -6.63 6.68 9.57
C LEU A 172 -6.33 7.71 10.67
N GLU A 173 -7.04 7.64 11.79
CA GLU A 173 -6.77 8.48 12.97
C GLU A 173 -6.81 7.64 14.25
N SER A 174 -5.75 7.71 15.06
CA SER A 174 -5.65 6.97 16.32
C SER A 174 -5.89 5.46 16.12
N SER A 175 -5.16 4.87 15.16
CA SER A 175 -5.39 3.50 14.68
C SER A 175 -4.12 2.64 14.71
N GLU A 176 -4.26 1.35 15.00
CA GLU A 176 -3.23 0.32 14.82
C GLU A 176 -3.64 -0.64 13.69
N SER A 177 -3.65 -0.16 12.45
CA SER A 177 -4.17 -0.92 11.30
C SER A 177 -3.09 -1.75 10.58
N PHE A 178 -3.49 -2.94 10.14
CA PHE A 178 -2.70 -3.81 9.26
C PHE A 178 -3.27 -3.76 7.83
N LEU A 179 -2.46 -3.30 6.88
CA LEU A 179 -2.79 -3.20 5.46
C LEU A 179 -1.92 -4.19 4.69
N GLN A 180 -2.56 -5.18 4.05
CA GLN A 180 -1.83 -6.20 3.30
C GLN A 180 -2.44 -6.48 1.93
N HIS A 181 -1.61 -6.59 0.90
CA HIS A 181 -2.07 -6.89 -0.46
C HIS A 181 -3.11 -5.87 -0.92
N ILE A 182 -2.75 -4.59 -0.91
CA ILE A 182 -3.67 -3.50 -1.24
C ILE A 182 -3.12 -2.69 -2.40
N LEU A 183 -4.01 -2.37 -3.35
CA LEU A 183 -3.78 -1.34 -4.36
C LEU A 183 -4.61 -0.09 -3.99
N VAL A 184 -3.94 1.03 -3.76
CA VAL A 184 -4.55 2.36 -3.57
C VAL A 184 -4.24 3.18 -4.82
N ASP A 185 -5.21 3.31 -5.71
CA ASP A 185 -5.01 3.85 -7.06
C ASP A 185 -5.93 5.02 -7.39
N SER A 186 -5.40 6.08 -8.01
CA SER A 186 -6.22 7.11 -8.65
C SER A 186 -7.23 7.78 -7.71
N ASN A 187 -6.90 7.89 -6.41
CA ASN A 187 -7.69 8.60 -5.43
C ASN A 187 -7.25 10.07 -5.32
N THR A 188 -8.17 10.96 -4.98
CA THR A 188 -7.90 12.40 -4.92
C THR A 188 -8.29 12.99 -3.58
N SER A 189 -7.38 13.69 -2.92
CA SER A 189 -7.68 14.46 -1.72
C SER A 189 -7.60 15.95 -2.00
N ALA A 190 -8.60 16.70 -1.57
CA ALA A 190 -8.66 18.14 -1.74
C ALA A 190 -7.56 18.90 -0.98
N ILE A 191 -6.86 18.26 -0.04
CA ILE A 191 -5.71 18.85 0.68
C ILE A 191 -4.59 17.84 0.90
N GLU A 192 -4.83 16.79 1.70
CA GLU A 192 -3.74 15.94 2.20
C GLU A 192 -4.00 14.46 1.98
N GLY A 193 -2.95 13.70 1.64
CA GLY A 193 -2.99 12.24 1.53
C GLY A 193 -3.97 11.81 0.43
N GLY A 194 -3.59 12.01 -0.83
CA GLY A 194 -4.42 11.60 -1.97
C GLY A 194 -4.82 10.13 -1.90
N GLY A 195 -3.82 9.26 -1.67
CA GLY A 195 -4.03 7.85 -1.42
C GLY A 195 -4.37 7.58 0.04
N ILE A 196 -3.40 7.76 0.93
CA ILE A 196 -3.49 7.41 2.35
C ILE A 196 -3.17 8.65 3.21
N PHE A 197 -4.05 8.95 4.14
CA PHE A 197 -3.79 9.87 5.24
C PHE A 197 -3.75 9.10 6.56
N ALA A 198 -2.75 9.35 7.40
CA ALA A 198 -2.74 8.81 8.76
C ALA A 198 -2.19 9.76 9.82
N LYS A 199 -2.89 9.85 10.95
CA LYS A 199 -2.52 10.68 12.08
C LYS A 199 -2.56 9.92 13.39
N ASN A 200 -1.56 10.15 14.26
CA ASN A 200 -1.47 9.54 15.59
C ASN A 200 -1.64 8.00 15.54
N SER A 201 -1.11 7.37 14.50
CA SER A 201 -1.41 5.97 14.18
C SER A 201 -0.13 5.13 14.12
N THR A 202 -0.28 3.81 14.20
CA THR A 202 0.77 2.85 13.88
C THR A 202 0.27 1.97 12.73
N LEU A 203 1.03 1.89 11.65
CA LEU A 203 0.62 1.16 10.45
C LEU A 203 1.67 0.12 10.06
N GLN A 204 1.17 -1.03 9.62
CA GLN A 204 1.96 -2.05 8.95
C GLN A 204 1.46 -2.15 7.51
N LEU A 205 2.30 -1.81 6.54
CA LEU A 205 2.01 -1.82 5.10
C LEU A 205 2.84 -2.91 4.45
N LYS A 206 2.23 -4.06 4.25
CA LYS A 206 2.88 -5.22 3.65
C LYS A 206 2.33 -5.45 2.26
N GLN A 207 3.17 -5.32 1.23
CA GLN A 207 2.75 -5.54 -0.15
C GLN A 207 1.60 -4.61 -0.47
N VAL A 208 1.87 -3.31 -0.39
CA VAL A 208 0.91 -2.26 -0.72
C VAL A 208 1.44 -1.48 -1.92
N ILE A 209 0.58 -1.11 -2.85
CA ILE A 209 0.92 -0.21 -3.96
C ILE A 209 0.07 1.04 -3.79
N VAL A 210 0.70 2.19 -3.64
CA VAL A 210 0.06 3.51 -3.61
C VAL A 210 0.46 4.25 -4.88
N ARG A 211 -0.46 4.33 -5.85
CA ARG A 211 -0.14 4.92 -7.15
C ARG A 211 -1.19 5.83 -7.74
N GLY A 212 -0.76 6.75 -8.61
CA GLY A 212 -1.69 7.60 -9.36
C GLY A 212 -2.54 8.52 -8.49
N ASN A 213 -2.22 8.66 -7.21
CA ASN A 213 -3.05 9.44 -6.28
C ASN A 213 -2.62 10.91 -6.30
N THR A 214 -3.59 11.79 -6.04
CA THR A 214 -3.39 13.24 -6.03
C THR A 214 -3.82 13.83 -4.70
N GLY A 215 -2.91 14.49 -4.00
CA GLY A 215 -3.20 15.31 -2.83
C GLY A 215 -2.89 16.74 -3.19
N VAL A 216 -3.84 17.67 -3.10
CA VAL A 216 -3.63 19.02 -3.65
C VAL A 216 -2.42 19.71 -3.00
N ASN A 217 -2.33 19.72 -1.67
CA ASN A 217 -1.29 20.49 -0.97
C ASN A 217 -0.12 19.61 -0.50
N TYR A 218 -0.43 18.46 0.12
CA TYR A 218 0.58 17.67 0.81
C TYR A 218 0.35 16.17 0.64
N GLY A 219 1.38 15.42 0.29
CA GLY A 219 1.31 13.96 0.30
C GLY A 219 0.40 13.41 -0.80
N GLY A 220 0.88 13.39 -2.04
CA GLY A 220 0.10 12.88 -3.17
C GLY A 220 -0.33 11.44 -2.96
N GLY A 221 0.65 10.58 -2.64
CA GLY A 221 0.42 9.19 -2.26
C GLY A 221 0.03 9.09 -0.79
N ILE A 222 0.94 9.52 0.09
CA ILE A 222 0.84 9.33 1.53
C ILE A 222 1.04 10.65 2.28
N TYR A 223 0.19 10.93 3.27
CA TYR A 223 0.44 11.96 4.27
C TYR A 223 0.39 11.34 5.66
N PHE A 224 1.50 11.44 6.41
CA PHE A 224 1.59 10.95 7.79
C PHE A 224 1.98 12.05 8.78
N ALA A 225 1.26 12.11 9.91
CA ALA A 225 1.53 13.03 11.01
C ALA A 225 1.53 12.32 12.37
N SER A 226 2.65 12.39 13.10
CA SER A 226 2.82 11.67 14.37
C SER A 226 2.47 10.18 14.24
N THR A 227 2.90 9.57 13.15
CA THR A 227 2.57 8.19 12.78
C THR A 227 3.83 7.35 12.74
N LYS A 228 3.73 6.09 13.16
CA LYS A 228 4.77 5.08 12.90
C LYS A 228 4.33 4.19 11.74
N GLY A 229 5.20 3.96 10.78
CA GLY A 229 4.92 3.06 9.65
C GLY A 229 6.01 2.02 9.46
N ASP A 230 5.61 0.76 9.29
CA ASP A 230 6.47 -0.36 8.91
C ASP A 230 6.08 -0.82 7.49
N PHE A 231 6.98 -0.62 6.53
CA PHE A 231 6.74 -0.86 5.11
C PHE A 231 7.58 -2.04 4.65
N TYR A 232 6.92 -3.05 4.10
CA TYR A 232 7.57 -4.23 3.56
C TYR A 232 7.06 -4.54 2.17
N GLN A 233 7.95 -4.58 1.18
CA GLN A 233 7.60 -4.89 -0.22
C GLN A 233 6.51 -3.97 -0.79
N THR A 234 6.65 -2.66 -0.56
CA THR A 234 5.64 -1.65 -0.88
C THR A 234 6.14 -0.69 -1.96
N ALA A 235 5.23 -0.15 -2.77
CA ALA A 235 5.55 0.82 -3.81
C ALA A 235 4.72 2.10 -3.67
N ILE A 236 5.38 3.26 -3.79
CA ILE A 236 4.78 4.60 -3.79
C ILE A 236 5.19 5.26 -5.10
N THR A 237 4.29 5.26 -6.09
CA THR A 237 4.66 5.62 -7.47
C THR A 237 3.64 6.47 -8.20
N TYR A 238 4.07 7.36 -9.09
CA TYR A 238 3.13 8.14 -9.93
C TYR A 238 2.13 8.98 -9.14
N ASN A 239 2.48 9.42 -7.93
CA ASN A 239 1.61 10.27 -7.13
C ASN A 239 2.01 11.74 -7.29
N THR A 240 1.05 12.66 -7.11
CA THR A 240 1.25 14.08 -7.36
C THR A 240 0.71 14.96 -6.23
N SER A 241 1.46 16.01 -5.86
CA SER A 241 1.01 17.06 -4.93
C SER A 241 1.77 18.37 -5.09
N GLU A 242 1.46 19.42 -4.32
CA GLU A 242 2.36 20.58 -4.21
C GLU A 242 3.66 20.23 -3.47
N ARG A 243 3.57 19.48 -2.37
CA ARG A 243 4.74 19.04 -1.58
C ARG A 243 4.61 17.59 -1.13
N GLY A 244 5.66 16.80 -1.34
CA GLY A 244 5.62 15.38 -1.00
C GLY A 244 4.79 14.58 -2.00
N GLY A 245 5.16 14.58 -3.27
CA GLY A 245 4.43 13.88 -4.35
C GLY A 245 4.15 12.43 -3.96
N GLY A 246 5.19 11.69 -3.57
CA GLY A 246 5.06 10.34 -3.03
C GLY A 246 4.55 10.34 -1.60
N ALA A 247 5.33 10.90 -0.67
CA ALA A 247 4.97 10.97 0.74
C ALA A 247 5.34 12.31 1.40
N PHE A 248 4.46 12.78 2.28
CA PHE A 248 4.70 13.90 3.19
C PHE A 248 4.66 13.43 4.64
N LEU A 249 5.76 13.63 5.37
CA LEU A 249 5.94 13.17 6.75
C LEU A 249 6.11 14.34 7.70
N SER A 250 5.36 14.36 8.79
CA SER A 250 5.41 15.45 9.77
C SER A 250 5.26 14.99 11.22
N ALA A 251 5.53 15.91 12.14
CA ALA A 251 5.28 15.76 13.57
C ALA A 251 5.93 14.49 14.16
N PHE A 252 7.23 14.30 13.93
CA PHE A 252 8.00 13.17 14.47
C PHE A 252 7.50 11.81 13.99
N THR A 253 7.05 11.76 12.74
CA THR A 253 6.73 10.50 12.04
C THR A 253 7.99 9.68 11.88
N SER A 254 7.88 8.36 12.04
CA SER A 254 9.01 7.44 11.91
C SER A 254 8.63 6.27 11.00
N LEU A 255 9.41 6.06 9.96
CA LEU A 255 9.21 4.99 8.99
C LEU A 255 10.36 4.01 8.97
N ASP A 256 10.03 2.73 9.02
CA ASP A 256 10.95 1.63 8.76
C ASP A 256 10.58 1.06 7.38
N TYR A 257 11.49 1.15 6.41
CA TYR A 257 11.31 0.70 5.03
C TYR A 257 12.20 -0.50 4.73
N GLU A 258 11.60 -1.56 4.20
CA GLU A 258 12.31 -2.73 3.70
C GLU A 258 11.75 -3.16 2.34
N ASN A 259 12.60 -3.18 1.32
CA ASN A 259 12.20 -3.49 -0.07
C ASN A 259 11.10 -2.54 -0.53
N VAL A 260 11.39 -1.23 -0.57
CA VAL A 260 10.40 -0.19 -0.91
C VAL A 260 10.81 0.58 -2.15
N VAL A 261 9.84 0.84 -3.02
CA VAL A 261 10.02 1.71 -4.20
C VAL A 261 9.35 3.05 -3.95
N VAL A 262 10.08 4.13 -4.18
CA VAL A 262 9.54 5.50 -4.26
C VAL A 262 9.99 6.08 -5.60
N GLY A 263 9.09 6.09 -6.60
CA GLY A 263 9.53 6.55 -7.91
C GLY A 263 8.45 7.12 -8.81
N GLU A 264 8.88 7.97 -9.75
CA GLU A 264 7.97 8.66 -10.67
C GLU A 264 6.90 9.51 -9.95
N ASN A 265 7.20 9.99 -8.74
CA ASN A 265 6.31 10.91 -8.04
C ASN A 265 6.68 12.36 -8.38
N ASP A 266 5.67 13.23 -8.38
CA ASP A 266 5.77 14.60 -8.83
C ASP A 266 5.31 15.57 -7.74
N ALA A 267 6.14 16.55 -7.41
CA ALA A 267 5.77 17.67 -6.57
C ALA A 267 5.93 18.97 -7.34
N SER A 268 4.91 19.82 -7.36
CA SER A 268 5.04 21.12 -8.06
C SER A 268 5.99 22.09 -7.35
N ILE A 269 6.33 21.85 -6.08
CA ILE A 269 7.25 22.67 -5.29
C ILE A 269 8.41 21.83 -4.75
N GLU A 270 8.21 21.03 -3.70
CA GLU A 270 9.31 20.38 -2.98
C GLU A 270 9.01 18.90 -2.67
N GLY A 271 10.04 18.06 -2.68
CA GLY A 271 9.92 16.68 -2.22
C GLY A 271 9.10 15.83 -3.18
N GLY A 272 9.60 15.59 -4.40
CA GLY A 272 8.91 14.78 -5.41
C GLY A 272 8.54 13.41 -4.88
N GLY A 273 9.55 12.68 -4.39
CA GLY A 273 9.40 11.39 -3.73
C GLY A 273 8.99 11.56 -2.28
N LEU A 274 9.83 12.26 -1.50
CA LEU A 274 9.69 12.39 -0.06
C LEU A 274 9.78 13.86 0.37
N TYR A 275 8.85 14.30 1.22
CA TYR A 275 8.97 15.53 1.98
C TYR A 275 8.96 15.18 3.48
N MET A 276 9.97 15.65 4.21
CA MET A 276 10.13 15.33 5.63
C MET A 276 10.18 16.60 6.48
N GLN A 277 9.37 16.63 7.53
CA GLN A 277 9.39 17.68 8.54
C GLN A 277 9.58 17.06 9.92
N SER A 278 10.77 17.25 10.50
CA SER A 278 11.14 16.68 11.80
C SER A 278 10.79 15.20 11.93
N SER A 279 11.09 14.40 10.92
CA SER A 279 10.68 12.98 10.82
C SER A 279 11.85 12.09 10.44
N ASP A 280 11.76 10.79 10.69
CA ASP A 280 12.88 9.86 10.45
C ASP A 280 12.49 8.70 9.54
N ILE A 281 13.40 8.31 8.64
CA ILE A 281 13.29 7.12 7.79
C ILE A 281 14.51 6.24 8.01
N LYS A 282 14.27 4.96 8.28
CA LYS A 282 15.28 3.90 8.24
C LYS A 282 14.95 2.97 7.10
N ALA A 283 15.86 2.84 6.17
CA ALA A 283 15.60 2.17 4.91
C ALA A 283 16.67 1.13 4.59
N VAL A 284 16.20 -0.07 4.31
CA VAL A 284 17.02 -1.18 3.81
C VAL A 284 16.44 -1.60 2.46
N ASN A 285 17.30 -1.73 1.45
CA ASN A 285 16.88 -2.20 0.13
C ASN A 285 15.79 -1.31 -0.48
N ILE A 286 15.98 0.02 -0.48
CA ILE A 286 14.99 0.92 -1.10
C ILE A 286 15.49 1.49 -2.41
N THR A 287 14.56 1.90 -3.26
CA THR A 287 14.87 2.57 -4.53
C THR A 287 14.07 3.84 -4.65
N VAL A 288 14.78 4.97 -4.65
CA VAL A 288 14.23 6.31 -4.82
C VAL A 288 14.65 6.82 -6.21
N VAL A 289 13.73 6.81 -7.16
CA VAL A 289 14.09 6.95 -8.58
C VAL A 289 13.11 7.75 -9.42
N ARG A 290 13.61 8.62 -10.30
CA ARG A 290 12.78 9.39 -11.24
C ARG A 290 11.67 10.21 -10.57
N ASN A 291 11.91 10.70 -9.36
CA ASN A 291 11.00 11.64 -8.73
C ASN A 291 11.36 13.07 -9.12
N ASP A 292 10.35 13.90 -9.36
CA ASP A 292 10.49 15.27 -9.82
C ASP A 292 9.91 16.26 -8.81
N ALA A 293 10.60 17.38 -8.64
CA ALA A 293 10.18 18.50 -7.82
C ALA A 293 10.43 19.80 -8.60
N GLY A 294 9.43 20.69 -8.63
CA GLY A 294 9.52 21.95 -9.37
C GLY A 294 10.57 22.93 -8.83
N GLU A 295 10.91 22.84 -7.55
CA GLU A 295 11.95 23.66 -6.90
C GLU A 295 13.10 22.81 -6.37
N PHE A 296 12.88 21.96 -5.37
CA PHE A 296 13.96 21.26 -4.66
C PHE A 296 13.60 19.85 -4.20
N GLY A 297 14.61 18.98 -4.17
CA GLY A 297 14.53 17.67 -3.53
C GLY A 297 13.60 16.71 -4.28
N GLY A 298 13.87 16.45 -5.56
CA GLY A 298 13.15 15.46 -6.36
C GLY A 298 13.00 14.12 -5.63
N GLY A 299 14.10 13.52 -5.16
CA GLY A 299 14.06 12.27 -4.39
C GLY A 299 13.62 12.50 -2.94
N GLY A 300 14.18 13.51 -2.28
CA GLY A 300 13.82 13.89 -0.92
C GLY A 300 14.11 15.34 -0.56
N TYR A 301 13.18 15.97 0.15
CA TYR A 301 13.34 17.29 0.77
C TYR A 301 13.23 17.19 2.29
N LEU A 302 14.26 17.63 3.02
CA LEU A 302 14.40 17.46 4.46
C LEU A 302 14.36 18.81 5.19
N ASN A 303 13.25 19.05 5.89
CA ASN A 303 13.07 20.14 6.86
C ASN A 303 13.09 19.57 8.29
N GLY A 304 14.24 19.02 8.67
CA GLY A 304 14.45 18.37 9.96
C GLY A 304 14.26 16.86 9.90
N GLY A 305 15.11 16.14 10.64
CA GLY A 305 15.05 14.69 10.78
C GLY A 305 16.08 13.94 9.93
N ASN A 306 16.01 12.60 9.90
CA ASN A 306 17.11 11.77 9.39
C ASN A 306 16.66 10.70 8.40
N ILE A 307 17.50 10.43 7.40
CA ILE A 307 17.36 9.27 6.52
C ILE A 307 18.58 8.37 6.67
N ASP A 308 18.37 7.11 7.06
CA ASP A 308 19.39 6.08 7.09
C ASP A 308 19.17 5.10 5.93
N LEU A 309 20.11 5.05 4.98
CA LEU A 309 20.08 4.20 3.79
C LEU A 309 21.08 3.05 3.91
N LEU A 310 20.61 1.84 3.61
CA LEU A 310 21.41 0.63 3.48
C LEU A 310 20.97 -0.16 2.25
N ASN A 311 21.92 -0.58 1.40
CA ASN A 311 21.65 -1.40 0.21
C ASN A 311 20.67 -0.74 -0.76
N SER A 312 20.69 0.59 -0.84
CA SER A 312 19.65 1.36 -1.51
C SER A 312 20.13 1.99 -2.81
N ILE A 313 19.19 2.41 -3.64
CA ILE A 313 19.43 3.18 -4.86
C ILE A 313 18.73 4.54 -4.73
N VAL A 314 19.46 5.63 -4.95
CA VAL A 314 18.92 6.99 -5.06
C VAL A 314 19.44 7.59 -6.35
N TYR A 315 18.61 7.63 -7.39
CA TYR A 315 19.10 7.89 -8.75
C TYR A 315 18.06 8.56 -9.65
N ALA A 316 18.50 9.34 -10.62
CA ALA A 316 17.68 9.98 -11.65
C ALA A 316 16.52 10.84 -11.11
N ASN A 317 16.65 11.41 -9.91
CA ASN A 317 15.70 12.39 -9.40
C ASN A 317 16.13 13.81 -9.83
N SER A 318 15.21 14.78 -9.89
CA SER A 318 15.56 16.16 -10.30
C SER A 318 16.64 16.79 -9.41
N ASP A 319 16.51 16.56 -8.10
CA ASP A 319 17.58 16.60 -7.10
C ASP A 319 17.51 15.28 -6.31
N GLN A 320 18.64 14.68 -5.94
CA GLN A 320 18.58 13.44 -5.17
C GLN A 320 18.02 13.69 -3.78
N ILE A 321 18.71 14.51 -2.98
CA ILE A 321 18.24 14.93 -1.65
C ILE A 321 18.61 16.41 -1.43
N TYR A 322 17.70 17.18 -0.87
CA TYR A 322 17.90 18.59 -0.52
C TYR A 322 17.54 18.83 0.96
N PHE A 323 18.38 19.56 1.69
CA PHE A 323 18.06 20.03 3.04
C PHE A 323 17.49 21.46 3.00
N ASP A 324 16.36 21.72 3.67
CA ASP A 324 15.82 23.09 3.80
C ASP A 324 16.82 24.02 4.52
N SER A 325 17.38 23.52 5.62
CA SER A 325 18.44 24.17 6.37
C SER A 325 19.48 23.16 6.89
N PRO A 326 20.77 23.52 6.86
CA PRO A 326 21.83 22.62 7.32
C PRO A 326 21.96 22.58 8.85
N GLY A 327 22.55 21.51 9.40
CA GLY A 327 22.87 21.38 10.82
C GLY A 327 21.73 20.91 11.75
N GLY A 328 20.59 20.48 11.19
CA GLY A 328 19.44 19.94 11.94
C GLY A 328 18.86 18.64 11.40
N SER A 329 19.43 18.11 10.32
CA SER A 329 18.99 16.91 9.61
C SER A 329 20.20 16.10 9.18
N SER A 330 20.04 14.81 8.92
CA SER A 330 21.15 14.01 8.39
C SER A 330 20.73 12.95 7.37
N VAL A 331 21.67 12.62 6.48
CA VAL A 331 21.58 11.48 5.57
C VAL A 331 22.77 10.56 5.84
N THR A 332 22.49 9.35 6.29
CA THR A 332 23.47 8.28 6.38
C THR A 332 23.34 7.38 5.16
N ALA A 333 24.43 7.16 4.43
CA ALA A 333 24.45 6.21 3.32
C ALA A 333 25.50 5.13 3.56
N LYS A 334 25.12 3.87 3.42
CA LYS A 334 26.00 2.70 3.51
C LYS A 334 25.59 1.69 2.43
N TYR A 335 26.54 1.15 1.67
CA TYR A 335 26.23 0.27 0.53
C TYR A 335 25.07 0.83 -0.31
N THR A 336 25.15 2.10 -0.69
CA THR A 336 24.08 2.81 -1.42
C THR A 336 24.62 3.36 -2.73
N ASP A 337 23.91 3.11 -3.82
CA ASP A 337 24.18 3.67 -5.14
C ASP A 337 23.45 5.01 -5.22
N PHE A 338 24.21 6.08 -5.36
CA PHE A 338 23.71 7.42 -5.14
C PHE A 338 24.26 8.34 -6.22
N GLU A 339 23.37 8.85 -7.07
CA GLU A 339 23.77 9.66 -8.22
C GLU A 339 24.53 10.92 -7.77
N GLY A 340 25.75 11.10 -8.31
CA GLY A 340 26.64 12.20 -7.92
C GLY A 340 27.30 12.02 -6.55
N GLY A 341 27.19 10.84 -5.93
CA GLY A 341 27.74 10.50 -4.63
C GLY A 341 27.29 11.48 -3.53
N GLN A 342 28.22 11.88 -2.66
CA GLN A 342 27.94 12.91 -1.63
C GLN A 342 27.51 14.26 -2.23
N GLY A 343 27.87 14.53 -3.48
CA GLY A 343 27.51 15.76 -4.19
C GLY A 343 26.03 15.81 -4.59
N GLY A 344 25.35 14.65 -4.68
CA GLY A 344 23.92 14.57 -4.93
C GLY A 344 23.05 15.05 -3.75
N VAL A 345 23.64 15.20 -2.57
CA VAL A 345 22.97 15.80 -1.41
C VAL A 345 23.26 17.30 -1.36
N LEU A 346 22.21 18.12 -1.43
CA LEU A 346 22.30 19.56 -1.63
C LEU A 346 21.97 20.37 -0.36
N ASN A 347 22.46 21.61 -0.32
CA ASN A 347 22.26 22.58 0.78
C ASN A 347 22.62 22.04 2.19
N LYS A 348 23.75 21.36 2.28
CA LYS A 348 24.25 20.67 3.47
C LYS A 348 25.51 21.29 4.07
N ASN A 349 25.72 21.08 5.37
CA ASN A 349 27.05 21.13 5.97
C ASN A 349 27.79 19.80 5.77
N ALA A 350 29.05 19.74 6.19
CA ALA A 350 29.86 18.53 6.06
C ALA A 350 29.38 17.40 6.98
N GLU A 351 28.91 17.75 8.17
CA GLU A 351 28.41 16.82 9.19
C GLU A 351 27.01 16.24 8.91
N ASP A 352 26.25 16.86 8.01
CA ASP A 352 24.89 16.45 7.67
C ASP A 352 24.87 15.16 6.81
N VAL A 353 25.99 14.80 6.18
CA VAL A 353 26.12 13.58 5.37
C VAL A 353 27.12 12.61 5.99
N ILE A 354 26.59 11.48 6.47
CA ILE A 354 27.37 10.41 7.09
C ILE A 354 27.61 9.34 6.03
N TRP A 355 28.69 9.53 5.25
CA TRP A 355 29.05 8.62 4.16
C TRP A 355 29.89 7.44 4.66
N LYS A 356 29.28 6.25 4.72
CA LYS A 356 29.93 5.01 5.17
C LYS A 356 30.50 4.22 3.99
N GLU A 357 30.97 3.01 4.27
CA GLU A 357 31.53 2.10 3.29
C GLU A 357 30.51 1.61 2.24
N GLY A 358 31.02 1.16 1.09
CA GLY A 358 30.23 0.43 0.08
C GLY A 358 29.38 1.28 -0.85
N ASN A 359 29.35 2.60 -0.70
CA ASN A 359 28.56 3.47 -1.56
C ASN A 359 29.14 3.59 -2.97
N GLY A 360 28.26 3.71 -3.96
CA GLY A 360 28.55 3.79 -5.39
C GLY A 360 27.91 5.01 -6.06
N ASP A 361 28.29 5.21 -7.31
CA ASP A 361 27.67 6.14 -8.26
C ASP A 361 27.81 5.50 -9.64
N PHE A 362 26.95 4.51 -9.88
CA PHE A 362 26.87 3.77 -11.12
C PHE A 362 25.50 4.02 -11.74
N ASP A 363 25.37 3.87 -13.05
CA ASP A 363 24.03 3.85 -13.65
C ASP A 363 23.35 2.53 -13.24
N PRO A 364 22.29 2.55 -12.41
CA PRO A 364 21.63 1.33 -11.98
C PRO A 364 20.80 0.71 -13.11
N VAL A 365 20.52 1.44 -14.20
CA VAL A 365 19.67 1.00 -15.31
C VAL A 365 18.31 0.51 -14.79
N VAL A 366 17.65 1.38 -14.02
CA VAL A 366 16.29 1.12 -13.52
C VAL A 366 15.29 1.27 -14.66
N GLN A 367 14.61 0.19 -15.03
CA GLN A 367 13.60 0.12 -16.09
C GLN A 367 12.28 0.81 -15.68
N GLU A 368 11.33 0.91 -16.61
CA GLU A 368 10.02 1.54 -16.37
C GLU A 368 9.18 0.82 -15.31
N ASP A 369 9.38 -0.49 -15.14
CA ASP A 369 8.79 -1.31 -14.07
C ASP A 369 9.61 -1.28 -12.77
N PHE A 370 10.48 -0.28 -12.66
CA PHE A 370 11.38 -0.05 -11.55
C PHE A 370 12.38 -1.19 -11.30
N CYS A 371 12.55 -2.14 -12.22
CA CYS A 371 13.60 -3.16 -12.10
C CYS A 371 14.99 -2.62 -12.38
N VAL A 372 15.99 -3.11 -11.64
CA VAL A 372 17.39 -3.01 -12.03
C VAL A 372 17.67 -4.07 -13.12
N GLU A 373 18.18 -3.66 -14.30
CA GLU A 373 18.33 -4.57 -15.45
C GLU A 373 19.25 -5.78 -15.17
N ASN A 374 18.72 -6.98 -15.47
CA ASN A 374 19.42 -8.27 -15.43
C ASN A 374 19.55 -8.84 -16.86
N PRO A 375 20.70 -9.42 -17.25
CA PRO A 375 20.88 -10.13 -18.53
C PRO A 375 19.92 -11.33 -18.76
N GLY A 376 19.12 -11.75 -17.76
CA GLY A 376 18.20 -12.88 -17.84
C GLY A 376 16.76 -12.60 -18.32
N ARG A 377 16.24 -11.36 -18.23
CA ARG A 377 14.87 -11.05 -18.70
C ARG A 377 14.78 -10.97 -20.22
N ASN A 378 15.81 -10.39 -20.83
CA ASN A 378 15.99 -10.39 -22.27
C ASN A 378 17.09 -11.37 -22.59
N LYS A 379 16.77 -12.52 -23.21
CA LYS A 379 17.73 -13.52 -23.70
C LYS A 379 18.76 -12.96 -24.72
N ASN A 380 18.77 -11.64 -24.95
CA ASN A 380 19.51 -10.94 -25.98
C ASN A 380 20.39 -9.79 -25.44
N THR A 381 20.50 -9.54 -24.14
CA THR A 381 21.42 -8.51 -23.60
C THR A 381 22.41 -9.12 -22.60
N GLU A 382 23.72 -8.99 -22.89
CA GLU A 382 24.83 -9.30 -21.97
C GLU A 382 24.99 -8.22 -20.89
N PHE A 383 24.01 -7.33 -20.70
CA PHE A 383 24.16 -6.15 -19.85
C PHE A 383 23.70 -6.46 -18.43
N LYS A 384 24.67 -6.48 -17.50
CA LYS A 384 24.45 -6.54 -16.05
C LYS A 384 24.69 -5.14 -15.49
N SER A 385 23.68 -4.57 -14.82
CA SER A 385 23.87 -3.34 -14.05
C SER A 385 24.98 -3.51 -13.01
N LEU A 386 25.83 -2.50 -12.84
CA LEU A 386 26.90 -2.51 -11.84
C LEU A 386 26.36 -2.35 -10.41
N ALA A 387 25.14 -1.86 -10.26
CA ALA A 387 24.47 -1.78 -8.96
C ALA A 387 24.14 -3.17 -8.41
N LEU A 388 24.00 -4.19 -9.27
CA LEU A 388 23.65 -5.55 -8.86
C LEU A 388 24.80 -6.25 -8.10
N ASP A 389 24.44 -6.75 -6.91
CA ASP A 389 25.28 -7.34 -5.86
C ASP A 389 26.34 -6.40 -5.29
N ALA A 390 26.14 -5.10 -5.44
CA ALA A 390 27.02 -4.12 -4.83
C ALA A 390 26.65 -3.83 -3.35
N GLY A 391 25.59 -4.45 -2.82
CA GLY A 391 25.13 -4.29 -1.44
C GLY A 391 26.04 -4.93 -0.38
N ASP A 392 25.64 -4.77 0.89
CA ASP A 392 26.38 -5.28 2.06
C ASP A 392 26.59 -6.81 1.95
N PRO A 393 27.85 -7.29 1.93
CA PRO A 393 28.17 -8.70 1.70
C PRO A 393 27.84 -9.62 2.89
N SER A 394 27.35 -9.07 4.00
CA SER A 394 26.95 -9.87 5.15
C SER A 394 25.80 -10.80 4.80
N SER A 395 25.92 -12.06 5.21
CA SER A 395 24.90 -13.10 4.96
C SER A 395 23.52 -12.76 5.53
N LYS A 396 23.43 -11.80 6.45
CA LYS A 396 22.16 -11.27 6.98
C LYS A 396 21.36 -10.54 5.91
N TYR A 397 22.03 -9.90 4.96
CA TYR A 397 21.41 -9.11 3.89
C TYR A 397 21.32 -9.88 2.58
N ASN A 398 21.92 -11.08 2.49
CA ASN A 398 21.79 -11.97 1.35
C ASN A 398 20.33 -12.17 0.99
N ASP A 399 20.09 -12.14 -0.31
CA ASP A 399 18.75 -12.19 -0.82
C ASP A 399 18.65 -13.12 -2.06
N PRO A 400 17.47 -13.69 -2.36
CA PRO A 400 17.29 -14.54 -3.55
C PRO A 400 17.26 -13.76 -4.88
N GLU A 401 18.19 -14.06 -5.80
CA GLU A 401 18.35 -13.47 -7.14
C GLU A 401 17.20 -13.81 -8.12
N TRP A 402 15.93 -13.42 -7.91
CA TRP A 402 14.85 -13.68 -8.90
C TRP A 402 13.47 -13.06 -8.61
N ARG A 403 13.33 -12.14 -7.63
CA ARG A 403 12.00 -11.57 -7.30
C ARG A 403 11.64 -10.40 -8.22
N LEU A 404 10.39 -10.40 -8.71
CA LEU A 404 9.83 -9.52 -9.73
C LEU A 404 9.68 -8.07 -9.21
N CYS A 405 9.44 -7.13 -10.13
CA CYS A 405 9.40 -5.68 -9.85
C CYS A 405 7.97 -5.14 -10.01
N VAL A 406 7.80 -3.85 -9.73
CA VAL A 406 6.51 -3.16 -9.85
C VAL A 406 6.19 -2.95 -11.32
N GLU A 407 5.34 -3.79 -11.92
CA GLU A 407 4.88 -3.58 -13.29
C GLU A 407 4.43 -2.13 -13.47
N GLY A 408 5.18 -1.38 -14.29
CA GLY A 408 5.05 0.07 -14.47
C GLY A 408 3.73 0.48 -15.10
N LYS A 409 3.61 1.77 -15.42
CA LYS A 409 2.41 2.49 -15.91
C LYS A 409 1.62 1.87 -17.10
N ALA A 410 2.05 0.76 -17.67
CA ALA A 410 1.40 0.10 -18.79
C ALA A 410 0.23 -0.81 -18.37
N LEU A 411 -0.76 -0.25 -17.67
CA LEU A 411 -2.15 -0.68 -17.87
C LEU A 411 -2.67 -0.01 -19.14
N THR A 412 -2.08 -0.33 -20.28
CA THR A 412 -2.68 -0.05 -21.58
C THR A 412 -3.73 -1.10 -21.85
N ASP A 413 -4.99 -0.87 -21.43
CA ASP A 413 -6.29 -1.41 -21.90
C ASP A 413 -6.43 -2.90 -22.34
N THR A 414 -5.41 -3.76 -22.23
CA THR A 414 -5.38 -5.09 -22.87
C THR A 414 -4.69 -6.20 -22.05
N ILE A 415 -4.05 -5.89 -20.92
CA ILE A 415 -3.61 -6.89 -19.92
C ILE A 415 -4.41 -6.62 -18.64
N LEU A 416 -5.72 -6.84 -18.70
CA LEU A 416 -6.66 -6.30 -17.71
C LEU A 416 -6.95 -7.22 -16.52
N ASP A 417 -6.50 -8.48 -16.48
CA ASP A 417 -7.21 -9.46 -15.62
C ASP A 417 -6.37 -10.36 -14.69
N MET A 418 -5.04 -10.23 -14.58
CA MET A 418 -4.27 -11.27 -13.84
C MET A 418 -3.60 -10.87 -12.51
N TYR A 419 -3.18 -9.61 -12.28
CA TYR A 419 -2.48 -9.23 -11.04
C TYR A 419 -2.73 -7.78 -10.63
N LEU A 420 -3.95 -7.44 -10.23
CA LEU A 420 -4.28 -6.12 -9.66
C LEU A 420 -3.72 -5.91 -8.25
N ILE A 421 -3.34 -7.00 -7.56
CA ILE A 421 -2.94 -6.97 -6.16
C ILE A 421 -1.49 -7.43 -6.01
N PRO A 422 -0.64 -6.68 -5.29
CA PRO A 422 0.73 -7.08 -5.02
C PRO A 422 0.81 -8.39 -4.23
N ASP A 423 1.67 -9.30 -4.68
CA ASP A 423 1.97 -10.59 -4.04
C ASP A 423 3.42 -10.64 -3.52
N SER A 424 3.89 -11.80 -3.07
CA SER A 424 5.23 -11.94 -2.46
C SER A 424 6.39 -11.72 -3.43
N ASN A 425 6.08 -11.58 -4.73
CA ASN A 425 7.06 -11.45 -5.79
C ASN A 425 7.31 -9.99 -6.21
N TYR A 426 6.61 -8.99 -5.65
CA TYR A 426 6.48 -7.67 -6.30
C TYR A 426 7.63 -6.67 -6.17
N VAL A 427 8.54 -6.80 -5.19
CA VAL A 427 9.55 -5.75 -4.98
C VAL A 427 10.93 -6.35 -4.77
N ARG A 428 11.74 -6.26 -5.82
CA ARG A 428 13.18 -6.12 -5.67
C ARG A 428 13.77 -5.22 -6.76
N ASN A 429 14.31 -4.09 -6.34
CA ASN A 429 14.94 -3.10 -7.21
C ASN A 429 16.15 -2.41 -6.59
N ASP A 430 16.68 -3.03 -5.54
CA ASP A 430 17.80 -2.54 -4.75
C ASP A 430 19.16 -2.98 -5.35
N MET A 431 20.24 -2.69 -4.62
CA MET A 431 21.59 -3.08 -5.03
C MET A 431 21.86 -4.60 -4.92
N GLY A 432 21.01 -5.38 -4.27
CA GLY A 432 21.21 -6.80 -4.02
C GLY A 432 22.43 -7.11 -3.15
N ALA A 433 22.42 -8.25 -2.45
CA ALA A 433 23.56 -8.66 -1.62
C ALA A 433 24.05 -10.09 -1.87
N PHE A 434 23.63 -10.76 -2.94
CA PHE A 434 24.03 -12.15 -3.17
C PHE A 434 25.54 -12.27 -3.49
N GLY A 435 26.34 -12.50 -2.44
CA GLY A 435 27.79 -12.65 -2.51
C GLY A 435 28.59 -11.34 -2.53
N GLY A 436 27.94 -10.17 -2.46
CA GLY A 436 28.56 -8.85 -2.45
C GLY A 436 29.37 -8.51 -3.71
N PRO A 437 30.21 -7.46 -3.69
CA PRO A 437 31.01 -7.04 -4.85
C PRO A 437 31.94 -8.17 -5.34
N GLY A 438 31.54 -8.88 -6.38
CA GLY A 438 32.25 -10.06 -6.92
C GLY A 438 31.68 -11.43 -6.53
N GLY A 439 30.47 -11.48 -5.94
CA GLY A 439 29.69 -12.70 -5.72
C GLY A 439 29.42 -13.47 -7.01
N ALA A 440 29.47 -14.80 -6.95
CA ALA A 440 29.16 -15.66 -8.08
C ALA A 440 27.64 -15.72 -8.28
N TRP A 441 27.16 -15.21 -9.42
CA TRP A 441 25.80 -15.41 -9.90
C TRP A 441 25.53 -16.89 -10.10
N TYR A 442 24.31 -17.34 -9.76
CA TYR A 442 23.84 -18.62 -10.26
C TYR A 442 23.06 -18.39 -11.57
N PRO A 443 23.67 -18.60 -12.75
CA PRO A 443 22.92 -18.55 -14.00
C PRO A 443 21.84 -19.64 -13.97
N LEU A 444 20.63 -19.27 -14.41
CA LEU A 444 19.56 -20.21 -14.73
C LEU A 444 20.11 -21.28 -15.70
N GLY A 445 20.42 -22.47 -15.19
CA GLY A 445 20.98 -23.52 -16.04
C GLY A 445 21.67 -24.73 -15.38
N SER A 446 21.85 -24.79 -14.06
CA SER A 446 22.22 -26.05 -13.40
C SER A 446 21.08 -26.50 -12.49
N GLY A 447 20.23 -27.38 -13.04
CA GLY A 447 18.98 -27.77 -12.41
C GLY A 447 19.17 -28.37 -11.03
N VAL A 448 18.53 -27.75 -10.03
CA VAL A 448 17.96 -28.45 -8.88
C VAL A 448 16.64 -27.73 -8.56
N TYR A 449 15.55 -28.19 -9.17
CA TYR A 449 14.23 -28.05 -8.55
C TYR A 449 14.25 -28.93 -7.31
N GLY A 450 14.74 -28.37 -6.21
CA GLY A 450 14.66 -28.94 -4.88
C GLY A 450 13.53 -28.24 -4.14
N ILE A 451 12.31 -28.73 -4.34
CA ILE A 451 11.27 -28.58 -3.33
C ILE A 451 11.80 -29.37 -2.12
N GLY A 452 12.27 -28.70 -1.08
CA GLY A 452 12.15 -29.21 0.28
C GLY A 452 11.08 -28.34 0.96
N VAL A 453 9.94 -28.82 1.46
CA VAL A 453 9.72 -29.97 2.35
C VAL A 453 11.00 -30.49 2.98
N ASP A 454 11.27 -30.02 4.19
CA ASP A 454 11.28 -30.94 5.33
C ASP A 454 11.04 -30.19 6.66
N GLU A 455 10.09 -30.77 7.40
CA GLU A 455 9.85 -30.83 8.87
C GLU A 455 9.85 -29.58 9.76
#